data_AF-A0A450W8M8-F1
#
_entry.id   AF-A0A450W8M8-F1
#
_cell.length_a   1.000
_cell.length_b   1.000
_cell.length_c   1.000
_cell.angle_alpha   90.00
_cell.angle_beta   90.00
_cell.angle_gamma   90.00
#
_symmetry.space_group_name_H-M   'P 1'
#
loop_
_entity.id
_entity.type
_entity.pdbx_description
1 polymer ?
#
loop_
_entity_poly.entity_id
_entity_poly.type
_entity_poly.pdbx_seq_one_letter_code
_entity_poly.pdbx_strand_id
1 'polypeptide(L)'
;MADDNLKDAMEISKRKISEGKEMPSIVPKREFSKEYFTKRESRLLEKFGREYAGSRVQEMVEATHLESSPWHEAYEVGGLRQQAIPYELALKKSEYGQLMKNVIDNKEFEENYA
;
A
#
# COMPACT_ATOMS: atom_id res chain seq x y z
N MET A 1 7.29 22.12 -15.50
CA MET A 1 8.23 22.35 -14.38
C MET A 1 8.02 21.23 -13.36
N ALA A 2 8.73 20.11 -13.48
CA ALA A 2 8.64 18.99 -12.53
C ALA A 2 9.95 18.18 -12.47
N ASP A 3 10.77 18.25 -13.53
CA ASP A 3 12.00 17.45 -13.65
C ASP A 3 13.15 17.84 -12.70
N ASP A 4 13.21 19.07 -12.17
CA ASP A 4 14.33 19.49 -11.31
C ASP A 4 14.20 19.08 -9.84
N ASN A 5 13.00 18.75 -9.36
CA ASN A 5 12.77 18.60 -7.91
C ASN A 5 13.32 17.27 -7.34
N LEU A 6 13.38 16.21 -8.16
CA LEU A 6 13.81 14.87 -7.74
C LEU A 6 15.34 14.75 -7.63
N LYS A 7 16.07 15.33 -8.60
CA LYS A 7 17.54 15.38 -8.57
C LYS A 7 18.08 16.23 -7.41
N ASP A 8 17.35 17.28 -7.05
CA ASP A 8 17.72 18.12 -5.91
C ASP A 8 17.38 17.49 -4.55
N ALA A 9 16.38 16.61 -4.51
CA ALA A 9 15.93 15.98 -3.28
C ALA A 9 16.70 14.68 -2.93
N MET A 10 17.36 14.04 -3.89
CA MET A 10 17.99 12.73 -3.70
C MET A 10 19.34 12.62 -4.41
N GLU A 11 20.27 11.90 -3.79
CA GLU A 11 21.56 11.51 -4.37
C GLU A 11 21.59 10.01 -4.63
N ILE A 12 22.15 9.60 -5.76
CA ILE A 12 22.46 8.19 -6.02
C ILE A 12 23.94 8.02 -5.71
N SER A 13 24.23 7.52 -4.50
CA SER A 13 25.59 7.09 -4.13
C SER A 13 25.82 5.65 -4.55
N LYS A 14 27.06 5.20 -4.53
CA LYS A 14 27.41 3.79 -4.77
C LYS A 14 27.91 3.18 -3.48
N ARG A 15 27.34 2.05 -3.08
CA ARG A 15 27.84 1.26 -1.96
C ARG A 15 28.57 0.02 -2.48
N LYS A 16 29.75 -0.26 -1.94
CA LYS A 16 30.50 -1.47 -2.26
C LYS A 16 29.83 -2.67 -1.60
N ILE A 17 29.57 -3.71 -2.39
CA ILE A 17 29.12 -5.01 -1.92
C ILE A 17 30.30 -5.98 -2.03
N SER A 18 30.20 -7.13 -1.34
CA SER A 18 31.11 -8.26 -1.50
C SER A 18 31.39 -8.55 -2.99
N GLU A 19 32.61 -9.03 -3.28
CA GLU A 19 33.13 -9.30 -4.63
C GLU A 19 33.38 -8.07 -5.53
N GLY A 20 33.60 -6.88 -4.94
CA GLY A 20 33.99 -5.70 -5.71
C GLY A 20 32.88 -5.12 -6.60
N LYS A 21 31.64 -5.61 -6.46
CA LYS A 21 30.46 -5.08 -7.15
C LYS A 21 29.96 -3.83 -6.43
N GLU A 22 29.60 -2.81 -7.20
CA GLU A 22 28.98 -1.59 -6.70
C GLU A 22 27.47 -1.67 -6.88
N MET A 23 26.71 -1.29 -5.86
CA MET A 23 25.26 -1.18 -5.96
C MET A 23 24.85 0.28 -5.75
N PRO A 24 23.94 0.83 -6.60
CA PRO A 24 23.38 2.14 -6.36
C PRO A 24 22.63 2.16 -5.02
N SER A 25 22.84 3.21 -4.25
CA SER A 25 22.19 3.48 -2.98
C SER A 25 21.60 4.88 -3.07
N ILE A 26 20.30 5.00 -2.79
CA ILE A 26 19.61 6.29 -2.83
C ILE A 26 19.74 6.93 -1.44
N VAL A 27 20.24 8.16 -1.40
CA VAL A 27 20.42 8.94 -0.17
C VAL A 27 19.56 10.20 -0.27
N PRO A 28 18.60 10.41 0.64
CA PRO A 28 17.81 11.64 0.63
C PRO A 28 18.67 12.84 1.05
N LYS A 29 18.54 13.96 0.32
CA LYS A 29 19.18 15.24 0.65
C LYS A 29 18.28 16.17 1.47
N ARG A 30 16.97 15.93 1.44
CA ARG A 30 15.95 16.71 2.15
C ARG A 30 15.25 15.86 3.20
N GLU A 31 14.81 16.51 4.27
CA GLU A 31 13.95 15.87 5.27
C GLU A 31 12.56 15.59 4.71
N PHE A 32 11.91 14.56 5.25
CA PHE A 32 10.57 14.17 4.86
C PHE A 32 9.53 15.19 5.35
N SER A 33 8.79 15.81 4.42
CA SER A 33 7.68 16.72 4.75
C SER A 33 6.35 15.97 4.90
N LYS A 34 5.66 16.19 6.03
CA LYS A 34 4.33 15.65 6.33
C LYS A 34 3.18 16.54 5.85
N GLU A 35 3.47 17.68 5.24
CA GLU A 35 2.50 18.75 4.93
C GLU A 35 1.31 18.28 4.06
N TYR A 36 1.57 17.37 3.13
CA TYR A 36 0.58 16.84 2.19
C TYR A 36 -0.10 15.54 2.66
N PHE A 37 0.19 15.09 3.88
CA PHE A 37 -0.32 13.82 4.39
C PHE A 37 -1.26 14.04 5.57
N THR A 38 -2.39 13.34 5.56
CA THR A 38 -3.25 13.26 6.74
C THR A 38 -2.53 12.57 7.90
N LYS A 39 -3.05 12.73 9.12
CA LYS A 39 -2.52 12.04 10.31
C LYS A 39 -2.49 10.52 10.13
N ARG A 40 -3.52 9.95 9.49
CA ARG A 40 -3.61 8.51 9.23
C ARG A 40 -2.52 8.08 8.26
N GLU A 41 -2.34 8.79 7.15
CA GLU A 41 -1.34 8.46 6.14
C GLU A 41 0.08 8.59 6.68
N SER A 42 0.39 9.68 7.39
CA SER A 42 1.70 9.87 8.03
C SER A 42 2.04 8.71 8.97
N ARG A 43 1.07 8.24 9.77
CA ARG A 43 1.24 7.10 10.67
C ARG A 43 1.49 5.80 9.90
N LEU A 44 0.79 5.58 8.78
CA LEU A 44 0.98 4.40 7.94
C LEU A 44 2.36 4.41 7.26
N LEU A 45 2.77 5.55 6.69
CA LEU A 45 4.09 5.71 6.08
C LEU A 45 5.21 5.47 7.08
N GLU A 46 5.10 6.01 8.29
CA GLU A 46 6.08 5.77 9.35
C GLU A 46 6.13 4.30 9.78
N LYS A 47 4.96 3.65 9.89
CA LYS A 47 4.88 2.22 10.20
C LYS A 47 5.62 1.40 9.13
N PHE A 48 5.27 1.58 7.86
CA PHE A 48 5.88 0.83 6.75
C PHE A 48 7.36 1.11 6.61
N GLY A 49 7.77 2.38 6.75
CA GLY A 49 9.18 2.76 6.70
C GLY A 49 10.02 2.07 7.77
N ARG A 50 9.49 1.91 8.99
CA ARG A 50 10.18 1.19 10.07
C ARG A 50 10.18 -0.32 9.85
N GLU A 51 9.05 -0.88 9.45
CA GLU A 51 8.85 -2.32 9.29
C GLU A 51 9.71 -2.90 8.16
N TYR A 52 9.81 -2.19 7.03
CA TYR A 52 10.51 -2.68 5.83
C TYR A 52 11.86 -2.01 5.57
N ALA A 53 12.40 -1.20 6.50
CA ALA A 53 13.68 -0.49 6.33
C ALA A 53 14.85 -1.41 5.93
N GLY A 54 14.87 -2.63 6.46
CA GLY A 54 15.92 -3.63 6.23
C GLY A 54 15.47 -4.85 5.44
N SER A 55 14.21 -4.91 5.03
CA SER A 55 13.64 -6.09 4.39
C SER A 55 14.11 -6.23 2.95
N ARG A 56 14.26 -7.47 2.51
CA ARG A 56 14.53 -7.78 1.10
C ARG A 56 13.23 -7.68 0.29
N VAL A 57 13.37 -7.41 -1.01
CA VAL A 57 12.23 -7.36 -1.93
C VAL A 57 11.38 -8.62 -1.85
N GLN A 58 12.00 -9.80 -1.72
CA GLN A 58 11.29 -11.07 -1.59
C GLN A 58 10.38 -11.12 -0.35
N GLU A 59 10.87 -10.66 0.80
CA GLU A 59 10.14 -10.62 2.07
C GLU A 59 8.96 -9.63 1.99
N MET A 60 9.15 -8.51 1.29
CA MET A 60 8.08 -7.55 1.04
C MET A 60 7.00 -8.14 0.13
N VAL A 61 7.38 -8.86 -0.92
CA VAL A 61 6.43 -9.54 -1.83
C VAL A 61 5.63 -10.58 -1.06
N GLU A 62 6.27 -11.43 -0.27
CA GLU A 62 5.58 -12.44 0.54
C GLU A 62 4.56 -11.82 1.52
N ALA A 63 4.91 -10.70 2.15
CA ALA A 63 4.00 -10.01 3.07
C ALA A 63 2.83 -9.29 2.38
N THR A 64 3.02 -8.82 1.14
CA THR A 64 2.05 -7.98 0.43
C THR A 64 1.19 -8.74 -0.59
N HIS A 65 1.72 -9.83 -1.16
CA HIS A 65 1.08 -10.65 -2.19
C HIS A 65 0.65 -12.01 -1.64
N LEU A 66 0.22 -12.06 -0.38
CA LEU A 66 -0.47 -13.23 0.16
C LEU A 66 -1.59 -13.63 -0.81
N GLU A 67 -1.59 -14.89 -1.25
CA GLU A 67 -2.58 -15.43 -2.20
C GLU A 67 -4.02 -15.34 -1.67
N SER A 68 -4.19 -15.21 -0.35
CA SER A 68 -5.47 -14.98 0.31
C SER A 68 -5.84 -13.50 0.48
N SER A 69 -5.03 -12.57 -0.05
CA SER A 69 -5.26 -11.14 0.10
C SER A 69 -6.27 -10.62 -0.94
N PRO A 70 -7.02 -9.56 -0.61
CA PRO A 70 -7.95 -8.91 -1.53
C PRO A 70 -7.28 -8.47 -2.84
N TRP A 71 -5.97 -8.19 -2.77
CA TRP A 71 -5.17 -7.73 -3.89
C TRP A 71 -4.92 -8.87 -4.90
N HIS A 72 -4.61 -10.08 -4.42
CA HIS A 72 -4.47 -11.25 -5.27
C HIS A 72 -5.80 -11.61 -5.94
N GLU A 73 -6.89 -11.60 -5.17
CA GLU A 73 -8.22 -11.95 -5.67
C GLU A 73 -8.73 -10.94 -6.71
N ALA A 74 -8.50 -9.64 -6.51
CA ALA A 74 -8.88 -8.63 -7.50
C ALA A 74 -7.97 -8.63 -8.75
N TYR A 75 -6.65 -8.71 -8.56
CA TYR A 75 -5.67 -8.47 -9.63
C TYR A 75 -5.36 -9.73 -10.46
N GLU A 76 -5.10 -10.85 -9.80
CA GLU A 76 -4.71 -12.11 -10.46
C GLU A 76 -5.95 -12.95 -10.85
N VAL A 77 -6.93 -13.08 -9.96
CA VAL A 77 -8.14 -13.89 -10.22
C VAL A 77 -9.19 -13.10 -11.00
N GLY A 78 -9.51 -11.88 -10.55
CA GLY A 78 -10.57 -11.04 -11.12
C GLY A 78 -10.15 -10.25 -12.36
N GLY A 79 -8.86 -10.12 -12.65
CA GLY A 79 -8.35 -9.33 -13.77
C GLY A 79 -8.65 -7.82 -13.68
N LEU A 80 -9.02 -7.32 -12.49
CA LEU A 80 -9.41 -5.93 -12.23
C LEU A 80 -8.18 -5.03 -12.10
N ARG A 81 -7.42 -4.88 -13.19
CA ARG A 81 -6.21 -4.05 -13.21
C ARG A 81 -6.60 -2.58 -13.14
N GLN A 82 -6.00 -1.84 -12.19
CA GLN A 82 -6.21 -0.39 -11.99
C GLN A 82 -7.64 0.03 -11.62
N GLN A 83 -8.48 -0.91 -11.17
CA GLN A 83 -9.83 -0.61 -10.69
C GLN A 83 -9.86 -0.55 -9.16
N ALA A 84 -10.94 0.03 -8.62
CA ALA A 84 -11.17 0.01 -7.18
C ALA A 84 -11.36 -1.44 -6.71
N ILE A 85 -10.65 -1.82 -5.65
CA ILE A 85 -10.82 -3.15 -5.03
C ILE A 85 -12.22 -3.19 -4.40
N PRO A 86 -13.09 -4.14 -4.78
CA PRO A 86 -14.39 -4.31 -4.14
C PRO A 86 -14.25 -4.42 -2.63
N TYR A 87 -15.03 -3.63 -1.90
CA TYR A 87 -14.96 -3.57 -0.43
C TYR A 87 -15.22 -4.94 0.23
N GLU A 88 -16.07 -5.74 -0.41
CA GLU A 88 -16.40 -7.11 -0.04
C GLU A 88 -15.16 -8.00 0.15
N LEU A 89 -14.12 -7.82 -0.67
CA LEU A 89 -12.89 -8.59 -0.60
C LEU A 89 -12.06 -8.23 0.63
N ALA A 90 -12.20 -7.01 1.17
CA ALA A 90 -11.46 -6.57 2.35
C ALA A 90 -12.05 -7.11 3.68
N LEU A 91 -13.23 -7.73 3.62
CA LEU A 91 -13.90 -8.29 4.80
C LEU A 91 -13.38 -9.69 5.11
N LYS A 92 -13.26 -10.02 6.40
CA LYS A 92 -13.04 -11.42 6.78
C LYS A 92 -14.29 -12.24 6.45
N LYS A 93 -14.11 -13.50 6.03
CA LYS A 93 -15.24 -14.41 5.74
C LYS A 93 -16.25 -14.52 6.90
N SER A 94 -15.79 -14.40 8.14
CA SER A 94 -16.65 -14.40 9.34
C SER A 94 -17.50 -13.14 9.50
N GLU A 95 -17.05 -12.01 8.96
CA GLU A 95 -17.71 -10.70 9.08
C GLU A 95 -18.62 -10.41 7.88
N TYR A 96 -18.35 -11.05 6.73
CA TYR A 96 -19.07 -10.86 5.48
C TYR A 96 -20.58 -11.03 5.61
N GLY A 97 -21.03 -12.16 6.19
CA GLY A 97 -22.47 -12.46 6.28
C GLY A 97 -23.24 -11.44 7.13
N GLN A 98 -22.63 -10.96 8.21
CA GLN A 98 -23.27 -10.01 9.11
C GLN A 98 -23.29 -8.59 8.52
N LEU A 99 -22.26 -8.22 7.78
CA LEU A 99 -22.19 -6.91 7.13
C LEU A 99 -23.13 -6.83 5.93
N MET A 100 -23.22 -7.90 5.12
CA MET A 100 -24.19 -7.97 4.02
C MET A 100 -25.64 -7.89 4.52
N LYS A 101 -25.93 -8.52 5.67
CA LYS A 101 -27.24 -8.38 6.31
C LYS A 101 -27.53 -6.91 6.65
N ASN A 102 -26.60 -6.21 7.29
CA ASN A 102 -26.78 -4.80 7.64
C ASN A 102 -26.93 -3.91 6.39
N VAL A 103 -26.25 -4.21 5.29
CA VAL A 103 -26.40 -3.48 4.02
C VAL A 103 -27.80 -3.68 3.43
N ILE A 104 -28.33 -4.90 3.49
CA ILE A 104 -29.71 -5.20 3.05
C ILE A 104 -30.71 -4.48 3.94
N ASP A 105 -30.59 -4.63 5.26
CA ASP A 105 -31.49 -4.00 6.25
C ASP A 105 -31.51 -2.46 6.08
N ASN A 106 -30.34 -1.84 5.81
CA ASN A 106 -30.26 -0.40 5.56
C ASN A 106 -30.89 0.01 4.22
N LYS A 107 -30.71 -0.76 3.15
CA LYS A 107 -31.37 -0.50 1.86
C LYS A 107 -32.88 -0.61 1.97
N GLU A 108 -33.36 -1.66 2.64
CA GLU A 108 -34.79 -1.82 2.90
C GLU A 108 -35.33 -0.65 3.74
N PHE A 109 -34.54 -0.12 4.68
CA PHE A 109 -34.93 1.05 5.44
C PHE A 109 -35.01 2.31 4.56
N GLU A 110 -34.00 2.57 3.73
CA GLU A 110 -34.02 3.71 2.80
C GLU A 110 -35.19 3.63 1.80
N GLU A 111 -35.48 2.46 1.25
CA GLU A 111 -36.56 2.29 0.27
C GLU A 111 -37.96 2.45 0.86
N ASN A 112 -38.15 2.11 2.15
CA ASN A 112 -39.46 2.13 2.79
C ASN A 112 -39.70 3.36 3.68
N TYR A 113 -38.64 4.04 4.14
CA TYR A 113 -38.74 5.07 5.19
C TYR A 113 -37.94 6.36 4.92
N ALA A 114 -37.19 6.49 3.82
CA ALA A 114 -36.57 7.75 3.37
C ALA A 114 -37.41 8.45 2.30
#